data_AF-A0A4P9Z2F6-F1
#
_entry.id   AF-A0A4P9Z2F6-F1
#
_cell.length_a   1.000
_cell.length_b   1.000
_cell.length_c   1.000
_cell.angle_alpha   90.00
_cell.angle_beta   90.00
_cell.angle_gamma   90.00
#
_symmetry.space_group_name_H-M   'P 1'
#
loop_
_entity.id
_entity.type
_entity.pdbx_description
1 polymer ?
#
loop_
_entity_poly.entity_id
_entity_poly.type
_entity_poly.pdbx_seq_one_letter_code
_entity_poly.pdbx_strand_id
1 'polypeptide(L)'
;MTGIIHEPHATVTLTLKATAGMRLLPSEQRRAILDAVVAYFSDKRQVPFAFDAKTGAQVITGEEEGLYGWLSVNILEARLSTGKRLETSVVLDLGNASTQIAFQTERPPLDEAYTASINGTRYNLYAYSYLGLG
;
A
#
# COMPACT_ATOMS: atom_id res chain seq x y z
N MET A 1 17.64 -18.65 1.82
CA MET A 1 16.56 -17.79 1.29
C MET A 1 16.64 -17.81 -0.23
N THR A 2 15.98 -18.76 -0.87
CA THR A 2 15.90 -18.93 -2.32
C THR A 2 14.54 -18.39 -2.77
N GLY A 3 14.46 -17.07 -2.92
CA GLY A 3 13.26 -16.38 -3.39
C GLY A 3 13.22 -16.35 -4.91
N ILE A 4 12.06 -16.68 -5.49
CA ILE A 4 11.70 -16.45 -6.90
C ILE A 4 12.62 -17.16 -7.92
N ILE A 5 12.79 -18.48 -7.85
CA ILE A 5 13.53 -19.25 -8.89
C ILE A 5 12.74 -20.38 -9.56
N HIS A 6 11.41 -20.42 -9.42
CA HIS A 6 10.59 -21.44 -10.10
C HIS A 6 9.47 -20.89 -11.01
N GLU A 7 9.10 -19.61 -10.87
CA GLU A 7 8.09 -18.98 -11.73
C GLU A 7 8.78 -18.17 -12.84
N PRO A 8 8.28 -18.22 -14.09
CA PRO A 8 8.79 -17.36 -15.15
C PRO A 8 8.69 -15.89 -14.72
N HIS A 9 9.79 -15.12 -14.77
CA HIS A 9 9.79 -13.72 -14.30
C HIS A 9 8.66 -12.89 -14.92
N ALA A 10 8.30 -13.18 -16.17
CA ALA A 10 7.24 -12.50 -16.91
C ALA A 10 5.82 -12.70 -16.32
N THR A 11 5.58 -13.67 -15.42
CA THR A 11 4.27 -13.87 -14.76
C THR A 11 4.18 -13.14 -13.42
N VAL A 12 5.31 -12.66 -12.87
CA VAL A 12 5.36 -11.95 -11.59
C VAL A 12 5.15 -10.45 -11.84
N THR A 13 4.12 -9.88 -11.21
CA THR A 13 3.81 -8.45 -11.34
C THR A 13 4.69 -7.62 -10.41
N LEU A 14 5.40 -6.65 -10.97
CA LEU A 14 6.15 -5.64 -10.25
C LEU A 14 5.29 -4.38 -10.06
N THR A 15 5.22 -3.89 -8.84
CA THR A 15 4.66 -2.57 -8.53
C THR A 15 5.56 -1.83 -7.54
N LEU A 16 5.56 -0.51 -7.60
CA LEU A 16 6.23 0.40 -6.69
C LEU A 16 5.24 1.45 -6.21
N LYS A 17 5.15 1.57 -4.89
CA LYS A 17 4.27 2.51 -4.20
C LYS A 17 5.14 3.39 -3.31
N ALA A 18 5.28 4.66 -3.67
CA ALA A 18 6.07 5.61 -2.90
C ALA A 18 5.21 6.36 -1.88
N THR A 19 5.80 6.73 -0.75
CA THR A 19 5.08 7.23 0.43
C THR A 19 5.34 8.73 0.67
N ALA A 20 5.32 9.19 1.93
CA ALA A 20 5.28 10.60 2.30
C ALA A 20 6.44 11.44 1.74
N GLY A 21 7.66 10.88 1.63
CA GLY A 21 8.78 11.60 1.03
C GLY A 21 8.48 12.11 -0.38
N MET A 22 7.80 11.31 -1.22
CA MET A 22 7.37 11.73 -2.55
C MET A 22 6.15 12.66 -2.53
N ARG A 23 5.29 12.58 -1.49
CA ARG A 23 4.15 13.51 -1.31
C ARG A 23 4.59 14.93 -1.00
N LEU A 24 5.73 15.09 -0.33
CA LEU A 24 6.31 16.39 0.02
C LEU A 24 6.99 17.09 -1.16
N LEU A 25 7.37 16.35 -2.21
CA LEU A 25 8.06 16.95 -3.36
C LEU A 25 7.10 17.80 -4.20
N PRO A 26 7.61 18.89 -4.82
CA PRO A 26 6.91 19.60 -5.88
C PRO A 26 6.50 18.65 -7.01
N SER A 27 5.34 18.92 -7.62
CA SER A 27 4.73 18.04 -8.63
C SER A 27 5.66 17.70 -9.80
N GLU A 28 6.48 18.66 -10.25
CA GLU A 28 7.43 18.45 -11.35
C GLU A 28 8.54 17.47 -10.98
N GLN A 29 9.15 17.62 -9.81
CA GLN A 29 10.20 16.72 -9.33
C GLN A 29 9.66 15.31 -9.09
N ARG A 30 8.47 15.24 -8.47
CA ARG A 30 7.77 13.97 -8.25
C ARG A 30 7.51 13.23 -9.56
N ARG A 31 7.03 13.94 -10.59
CA ARG A 31 6.79 13.38 -11.92
C ARG A 31 8.10 12.91 -12.57
N ALA A 32 9.15 13.72 -12.56
CA ALA A 32 10.42 13.37 -13.16
C ALA A 32 11.02 12.07 -12.55
N ILE A 33 10.91 11.90 -11.24
CA ILE A 33 11.36 10.68 -10.55
C ILE A 33 10.50 9.47 -10.96
N LEU A 34 9.17 9.62 -10.96
CA LEU A 34 8.27 8.53 -11.37
C LEU A 34 8.49 8.13 -12.84
N ASP A 35 8.69 9.10 -13.74
CA ASP A 35 8.95 8.84 -15.16
C ASP A 35 10.26 8.06 -15.35
N ALA A 36 11.30 8.38 -14.59
CA ALA A 36 12.56 7.64 -14.60
C ALA A 36 12.38 6.19 -14.10
N VAL A 37 11.60 5.99 -13.03
CA VAL A 37 11.24 4.65 -12.52
C VAL A 37 10.46 3.85 -13.56
N VAL A 38 9.44 4.46 -14.17
CA VAL A 38 8.62 3.83 -15.22
C VAL A 38 9.48 3.43 -16.42
N ALA A 39 10.39 4.31 -16.87
CA ALA A 39 11.31 4.00 -17.95
C ALA A 39 12.21 2.80 -17.62
N TYR A 40 12.78 2.78 -16.42
CA TYR A 40 13.65 1.69 -15.97
C TYR A 40 12.90 0.36 -15.83
N PHE A 41 11.72 0.34 -15.20
CA PHE A 41 10.92 -0.88 -15.01
C PHE A 41 10.25 -1.38 -16.30
N SER A 42 10.15 -0.53 -17.32
CA SER A 42 9.65 -0.90 -18.63
C SER A 42 10.71 -1.59 -19.51
N ASP A 43 12.01 -1.40 -19.25
CA ASP A 43 13.07 -2.09 -19.99
C ASP A 43 13.20 -3.55 -19.55
N LYS A 44 12.64 -4.48 -20.34
CA LYS A 44 12.66 -5.92 -20.05
C LYS A 44 14.03 -6.56 -20.06
N ARG A 45 15.06 -5.88 -20.59
CA ARG A 45 16.45 -6.34 -20.50
C ARG A 45 17.03 -6.08 -19.11
N GLN A 46 16.54 -5.06 -18.41
CA GLN A 46 16.94 -4.71 -17.04
C GLN A 46 16.01 -5.36 -16.01
N VAL A 47 14.69 -5.32 -16.28
CA VAL A 47 13.64 -5.73 -15.35
C VAL A 47 12.72 -6.75 -16.03
N PRO A 48 12.96 -8.06 -15.86
CA PRO A 48 12.24 -9.13 -16.56
C PRO A 48 10.83 -9.42 -16.00
N PHE A 49 10.33 -8.61 -15.06
CA PHE A 49 9.01 -8.77 -14.43
C PHE A 49 7.89 -8.14 -15.25
N ALA A 50 6.65 -8.60 -15.09
CA ALA A 50 5.47 -7.92 -15.65
C ALA A 50 5.32 -6.54 -14.98
N PHE A 51 5.17 -5.48 -15.77
CA PHE A 51 5.08 -4.12 -15.26
C PHE A 51 4.09 -3.33 -16.11
N ASP A 52 3.10 -2.71 -15.47
CA ASP A 52 2.19 -1.76 -16.10
C ASP A 52 2.74 -0.34 -15.95
N ALA A 53 3.14 0.28 -17.05
CA ALA A 53 3.69 1.64 -17.04
C ALA A 53 2.69 2.71 -16.54
N LYS A 54 1.38 2.44 -16.54
CA LYS A 54 0.35 3.41 -16.10
C LYS A 54 0.09 3.35 -14.60
N THR A 55 0.13 2.15 -14.01
CA THR A 55 -0.29 1.94 -12.61
C THR A 55 0.78 1.29 -11.72
N GLY A 56 1.85 0.80 -12.34
CA GLY A 56 2.91 0.04 -11.70
C GLY A 56 3.85 0.90 -10.85
N ALA A 57 3.96 2.21 -11.07
CA ALA A 57 4.73 3.11 -10.22
C ALA A 57 3.91 4.34 -9.87
N GLN A 58 3.56 4.50 -8.58
CA GLN A 58 2.66 5.55 -8.11
C GLN A 58 3.05 6.03 -6.72
N VAL A 59 2.67 7.27 -6.38
CA VAL A 59 2.68 7.74 -4.99
C VAL A 59 1.33 7.40 -4.37
N ILE A 60 1.34 6.63 -3.30
CA ILE A 60 0.11 6.29 -2.57
C ILE A 60 -0.24 7.38 -1.57
N THR A 61 -1.54 7.51 -1.28
CA THR A 61 -1.99 8.36 -0.17
C THR A 61 -1.51 7.77 1.16
N GLY A 62 -1.54 8.57 2.22
CA GLY A 62 -1.15 8.06 3.52
C GLY A 62 -2.20 7.12 4.12
N GLU A 63 -3.46 7.27 3.74
CA GLU A 63 -4.54 6.37 4.10
C GLU A 63 -4.36 5.00 3.42
N GLU A 64 -3.98 4.97 2.14
CA GLU A 64 -3.60 3.73 1.45
C GLU A 64 -2.44 3.01 2.16
N GLU A 65 -1.41 3.75 2.57
CA GLU A 65 -0.28 3.22 3.34
C GLU A 65 -0.73 2.61 4.67
N GLY A 66 -1.56 3.34 5.44
CA GLY A 66 -2.13 2.85 6.69
C GLY A 66 -3.02 1.62 6.50
N LEU A 67 -3.85 1.58 5.46
CA LEU A 67 -4.71 0.44 5.13
C LEU A 67 -3.90 -0.79 4.71
N TYR A 68 -2.82 -0.63 3.94
CA TYR A 68 -1.92 -1.73 3.61
C TYR A 68 -1.18 -2.26 4.84
N GLY A 69 -0.76 -1.38 5.75
CA GLY A 69 -0.20 -1.76 7.05
C GLY A 69 -1.21 -2.55 7.89
N TRP A 70 -2.44 -2.05 8.02
CA TRP A 70 -3.54 -2.71 8.72
C TRP A 70 -3.87 -4.09 8.14
N LEU A 71 -3.93 -4.19 6.81
CA LEU A 71 -4.15 -5.46 6.13
C LEU A 71 -3.01 -6.45 6.46
N SER A 72 -1.76 -6.00 6.40
CA SER A 72 -0.59 -6.85 6.63
C SER A 72 -0.56 -7.40 8.06
N VAL A 73 -0.73 -6.54 9.07
CA VAL A 73 -0.76 -6.95 10.49
C VAL A 73 -1.88 -7.95 10.75
N ASN A 74 -3.10 -7.65 10.27
CA ASN A 74 -4.25 -8.51 10.54
C ASN A 74 -4.25 -9.82 9.74
N ILE A 75 -3.56 -9.88 8.59
CA ILE A 75 -3.25 -11.16 7.92
C ILE A 75 -2.25 -11.97 8.74
N LEU A 76 -1.16 -11.36 9.19
CA LEU A 76 -0.10 -12.03 9.96
C LEU A 76 -0.62 -12.57 11.31
N GLU A 77 -1.54 -11.86 11.94
CA GLU A 77 -2.22 -12.30 13.16
C GLU A 77 -3.39 -13.27 12.91
N ALA A 78 -3.62 -13.69 11.66
CA ALA A 78 -4.71 -14.56 11.25
C ALA A 78 -6.12 -14.06 11.63
N ARG A 79 -6.29 -12.73 11.75
CA ARG A 79 -7.57 -12.09 12.11
C ARG A 79 -8.52 -11.96 10.92
N LEU A 80 -8.01 -12.11 9.70
CA LEU A 80 -8.76 -11.98 8.43
C LEU A 80 -9.00 -13.32 7.70
N SER A 81 -8.48 -14.43 8.23
CA SER A 81 -8.41 -15.72 7.52
C SER A 81 -9.46 -16.75 7.94
N THR A 82 -10.20 -16.54 9.02
CA THR A 82 -10.98 -17.62 9.66
C THR A 82 -12.46 -17.67 9.30
N GLY A 83 -12.95 -16.81 8.39
CA GLY A 83 -14.38 -16.70 8.05
C GLY A 83 -15.27 -16.25 9.22
N LYS A 84 -14.69 -16.09 10.41
CA LYS A 84 -15.29 -15.48 11.59
C LYS A 84 -14.79 -14.05 11.69
N ARG A 85 -15.69 -13.13 12.00
CA ARG A 85 -15.33 -11.73 12.23
C ARG A 85 -14.66 -11.61 13.60
N LEU A 86 -13.34 -11.62 13.60
CA LEU A 86 -12.51 -11.35 14.78
C LEU A 86 -12.31 -9.84 14.94
N GLU A 87 -12.09 -9.37 16.17
CA GLU A 87 -11.58 -8.02 16.39
C GLU A 87 -10.22 -7.87 15.73
N THR A 88 -10.03 -6.79 14.98
CA THR A 88 -8.78 -6.51 14.25
C THR A 88 -7.90 -5.58 15.06
N SER A 89 -6.59 -5.76 14.94
CA SER A 89 -5.61 -4.87 15.56
C SER A 89 -5.65 -3.49 14.92
N VAL A 90 -5.42 -2.47 15.75
CA VAL A 90 -5.16 -1.09 15.32
C VAL A 90 -3.72 -1.00 14.86
N VAL A 91 -3.47 -0.29 13.77
CA VAL A 91 -2.12 -0.04 13.27
C VAL A 91 -1.79 1.45 13.38
N LEU A 92 -0.61 1.71 13.92
CA LEU A 92 0.05 3.00 13.93
C LEU A 92 1.38 2.82 13.20
N ASP A 93 1.57 3.53 12.10
CA ASP A 93 2.84 3.57 11.37
C ASP A 93 3.49 4.93 11.60
N LEU A 94 4.67 4.91 12.21
CA LEU A 94 5.43 6.11 12.59
C LEU A 94 6.60 6.26 11.63
N GLY A 95 6.29 6.72 10.41
CA GLY A 95 7.28 6.95 9.37
C GLY A 95 7.89 8.35 9.46
N ASN A 96 9.12 8.53 8.97
CA ASN A 96 9.88 9.79 9.11
C ASN A 96 9.16 11.07 8.61
N ALA A 97 8.37 10.99 7.53
CA ALA A 97 7.69 12.15 6.96
C ALA A 97 6.18 12.18 7.25
N SER A 98 5.64 11.17 7.92
CA SER A 98 4.21 11.06 8.20
C SER A 98 3.92 9.96 9.21
N THR A 99 2.91 10.19 10.03
CA THR A 99 2.30 9.16 10.86
C THR A 99 0.95 8.71 10.29
N GLN A 100 0.68 7.42 10.28
CA GLN A 100 -0.59 6.83 9.82
C GLN A 100 -1.28 6.12 10.98
N ILE A 101 -2.61 6.20 10.99
CA ILE A 101 -3.47 5.38 11.84
C ILE A 101 -4.49 4.66 10.97
N ALA A 102 -4.70 3.37 11.24
CA ALA A 102 -5.74 2.58 10.58
C ALA A 102 -6.36 1.54 11.51
N PHE A 103 -7.69 1.46 11.54
CA PHE A 103 -8.43 0.50 12.35
C PHE A 103 -9.84 0.21 11.84
N GLN A 104 -10.40 -0.91 12.26
CA GLN A 104 -11.81 -1.23 12.03
C GLN A 104 -12.71 -0.42 12.96
N THR A 105 -13.77 0.14 12.40
CA THR A 105 -14.79 0.90 13.15
C THR A 105 -16.20 0.43 12.76
N GLU A 106 -17.17 0.54 13.66
CA GLU A 106 -18.58 0.30 13.32
C GLU A 106 -19.19 1.45 12.52
N ARG A 107 -18.78 2.68 12.84
CA ARG A 107 -19.26 3.93 12.24
C ARG A 107 -18.05 4.81 11.92
N PRO A 108 -17.54 4.77 10.69
CA PRO A 108 -16.45 5.66 10.33
C PRO A 108 -16.96 7.11 10.27
N PRO A 109 -16.18 8.10 10.76
CA PRO A 109 -16.36 9.49 10.37
C PRO A 109 -16.44 9.58 8.84
N LEU A 110 -17.36 10.40 8.31
CA LEU A 110 -17.76 10.34 6.90
C LEU A 110 -16.62 10.58 5.91
N ASP A 111 -15.61 11.38 6.28
CA ASP A 111 -14.60 11.85 5.34
C ASP A 111 -13.40 10.89 5.20
N GLU A 112 -13.19 9.98 6.17
CA GLU A 112 -12.07 9.03 6.24
C GLU A 112 -12.52 7.56 6.29
N ALA A 113 -13.74 7.31 5.81
CA ALA A 113 -14.36 6.00 5.79
C ALA A 113 -13.91 5.15 4.59
N TYR A 114 -13.33 3.98 4.86
CA TYR A 114 -13.01 2.98 3.84
C TYR A 114 -13.78 1.70 4.06
N THR A 115 -14.14 1.03 2.97
CA THR A 115 -14.74 -0.32 3.03
C THR A 115 -13.91 -1.32 2.25
N ALA A 116 -13.56 -2.43 2.87
CA ALA A 116 -12.84 -3.53 2.23
C ALA A 116 -13.65 -4.83 2.35
N SER A 117 -13.62 -5.64 1.30
CA SER A 117 -14.14 -7.01 1.32
C SER A 117 -12.97 -7.97 1.28
N ILE A 118 -12.75 -8.69 2.38
CA ILE A 118 -11.63 -9.62 2.55
C ILE A 118 -12.19 -10.98 2.88
N ASN A 119 -11.92 -11.99 2.03
CA ASN A 119 -12.44 -13.36 2.17
C ASN A 119 -13.97 -13.41 2.37
N GLY A 120 -14.72 -12.55 1.67
CA GLY A 120 -16.18 -12.46 1.75
C GLY A 120 -16.73 -11.70 2.97
N THR A 121 -15.87 -11.21 3.86
CA THR A 121 -16.26 -10.39 5.02
C THR A 121 -16.05 -8.91 4.72
N ARG A 122 -17.08 -8.08 4.99
CA ARG A 122 -16.99 -6.62 4.85
C ARG A 122 -16.47 -5.98 6.13
N TYR A 123 -15.42 -5.17 5.97
CA TYR A 123 -14.80 -4.36 7.01
C TYR A 123 -15.05 -2.88 6.71
N ASN A 124 -15.51 -2.16 7.73
CA ASN A 124 -15.55 -0.70 7.74
C ASN A 124 -14.29 -0.24 8.47
N LEU A 125 -13.52 0.62 7.82
CA LEU A 125 -12.19 1.01 8.24
C LEU A 125 -12.14 2.53 8.34
N TYR A 126 -11.43 3.02 9.34
CA TYR A 126 -10.96 4.39 9.40
C TYR A 126 -9.46 4.38 9.10
N ALA A 127 -9.01 5.30 8.24
CA ALA A 127 -7.60 5.52 8.00
C ALA A 127 -7.31 7.00 7.84
N TYR A 128 -6.22 7.47 8.45
CA TYR A 128 -5.81 8.86 8.36
C TYR A 128 -4.29 8.98 8.35
N SER A 129 -3.79 10.01 7.68
CA SER A 129 -2.36 10.32 7.61
C SER A 129 -2.06 11.75 8.04
N TYR A 130 -1.16 11.88 9.00
CA TYR A 130 -0.60 13.13 9.46
C TYR A 130 0.71 13.42 8.71
N LEU A 131 0.60 14.02 7.52
CA LEU A 131 1.77 14.41 6.73
C LEU A 131 2.58 15.50 7.45
N GLY A 132 3.90 15.31 7.54
CA GLY A 132 4.83 16.21 8.25
C GLY A 132 4.96 15.94 9.75
N LEU A 133 4.18 14.99 10.31
CA LEU A 133 4.26 14.57 11.72
C LEU A 133 4.83 13.15 11.82
N GLY A 134 5.96 12.94 11.14
CA GLY A 134 6.72 11.70 11.25
C GLY A 134 7.69 11.66 12.42
#